data_AF-A0A2D7KQX6-F1
#
_entry.id   AF-A0A2D7KQX6-F1
#
_cell.length_a   1.000
_cell.length_b   1.000
_cell.length_c   1.000
_cell.angle_alpha   90.00
_cell.angle_beta   90.00
_cell.angle_gamma   90.00
#
_symmetry.space_group_name_H-M   'P 1'
#
loop_
_entity.id
_entity.type
_entity.pdbx_description
1 polymer ?
#
loop_
_entity_poly.entity_id
_entity_poly.type
_entity_poly.pdbx_seq_one_letter_code
_entity_poly.pdbx_strand_id
1 'polypeptide(L)'
;MAVDPVTGAVIVTGVSQLLGGFFGRKDAKKAKRAEDKFLDEKEAIDKIAKQQGIDRLHASRAEKIRNIDLQKRNSRSSALFQDKLNKQKYDYSLKIRDHQIRQNERKYEKSEKLYGQAIDLNAREAASAKRSQMRELSETVKEKSFANENRIIESLIARGEARVKSGNANSNKIGQAQLFALGQNMAVDAESLFSAKINTGEAIRDIDRNWEQADVNADARRMLKPEDPPMPPSPLVTQIPDFLYPPELEEFHFGPPVLRGHNSVQVPSWGSIFANTAASAVSMYANNYQGTSTQTYGPQGP
;
A
#
# COMPACT_ATOMS: atom_id res chain seq x y z
N MET A 1 14.72 -39.96 4.40
CA MET A 1 13.54 -40.81 4.17
C MET A 1 13.92 -41.86 3.17
N ALA A 2 13.90 -43.12 3.61
CA ALA A 2 14.34 -44.27 2.85
C ALA A 2 13.39 -44.57 1.70
N VAL A 3 13.96 -45.01 0.59
CA VAL A 3 13.29 -45.44 -0.63
C VAL A 3 13.05 -46.94 -0.50
N ASP A 4 11.79 -47.39 -0.55
CA ASP A 4 11.42 -48.80 -0.50
C ASP A 4 11.76 -49.51 -1.82
N PRO A 5 12.24 -50.77 -1.79
CA PRO A 5 12.74 -51.46 -2.97
C PRO A 5 11.61 -52.10 -3.80
N VAL A 6 11.77 -51.95 -5.12
CA VAL A 6 11.06 -52.65 -6.19
C VAL A 6 11.25 -54.16 -6.06
N THR A 7 10.19 -54.89 -5.68
CA THR A 7 10.16 -56.36 -5.75
C THR A 7 9.76 -56.78 -7.17
N GLY A 8 10.77 -56.86 -8.04
CA GLY A 8 10.66 -57.47 -9.37
C GLY A 8 10.56 -58.99 -9.25
N ALA A 9 9.42 -59.56 -9.63
CA ALA A 9 9.27 -61.01 -9.80
C ALA A 9 9.94 -61.45 -11.10
N VAL A 10 11.13 -62.03 -10.99
CA VAL A 10 11.84 -62.71 -12.08
C VAL A 10 11.17 -64.07 -12.32
N ILE A 11 10.44 -64.19 -13.43
CA ILE A 11 9.93 -65.48 -13.92
C ILE A 11 11.09 -66.19 -14.61
N VAL A 12 11.73 -67.12 -13.89
CA VAL A 12 12.72 -68.03 -14.48
C VAL A 12 11.99 -69.07 -15.33
N THR A 13 12.21 -68.99 -16.64
CA THR A 13 11.72 -69.93 -17.65
C THR A 13 12.65 -71.15 -17.68
N GLY A 14 12.18 -72.28 -17.16
CA GLY A 14 12.82 -73.60 -17.30
C GLY A 14 12.08 -74.44 -18.33
N VAL A 15 12.77 -74.86 -19.40
CA VAL A 15 12.27 -75.75 -20.47
C VAL A 15 12.83 -77.16 -20.28
N SER A 16 12.06 -78.16 -20.76
CA SER A 16 12.42 -79.56 -21.12
C SER A 16 12.03 -80.61 -20.07
N GLN A 17 11.33 -81.72 -20.34
CA GLN A 17 11.21 -82.61 -21.52
C GLN A 17 9.76 -83.21 -21.59
N LEU A 18 9.07 -83.22 -22.73
CA LEU A 18 9.03 -84.32 -23.73
C LEU A 18 8.91 -85.73 -23.14
N LEU A 19 7.68 -86.24 -22.97
CA LEU A 19 7.39 -87.69 -22.91
C LEU A 19 5.88 -87.97 -23.12
N GLY A 20 5.56 -88.70 -24.20
CA GLY A 20 4.47 -89.69 -24.21
C GLY A 20 3.08 -89.26 -24.69
N GLY A 21 2.91 -89.03 -25.98
CA GLY A 21 1.63 -89.35 -26.63
C GLY A 21 1.49 -90.88 -26.77
N PHE A 22 0.29 -91.44 -26.54
CA PHE A 22 -0.30 -92.61 -27.25
C PHE A 22 -1.58 -93.20 -26.63
N PHE A 23 -2.19 -92.62 -25.58
CA PHE A 23 -3.52 -93.05 -25.11
C PHE A 23 -4.58 -91.96 -25.31
N GLY A 24 -5.67 -92.30 -26.01
CA GLY A 24 -6.95 -91.62 -25.89
C GLY A 24 -7.45 -90.78 -27.08
N ARG A 25 -7.79 -91.39 -28.23
CA ARG A 25 -8.61 -90.71 -29.26
C ARG A 25 -10.00 -90.27 -28.74
N LYS A 26 -10.51 -90.90 -27.66
CA LYS A 26 -11.74 -90.48 -26.95
C LYS A 26 -11.49 -89.38 -25.90
N ASP A 27 -10.32 -89.39 -25.25
CA ASP A 27 -9.92 -88.35 -24.29
C ASP A 27 -9.49 -87.06 -24.99
N ALA A 28 -8.91 -87.14 -26.19
CA ALA A 28 -8.61 -85.99 -27.04
C ALA A 28 -9.89 -85.23 -27.46
N LYS A 29 -11.02 -85.91 -27.67
CA LYS A 29 -12.30 -85.26 -28.01
C LYS A 29 -12.96 -84.61 -26.78
N LYS A 30 -12.78 -85.19 -25.59
CA LYS A 30 -13.21 -84.57 -24.32
C LYS A 30 -12.31 -83.40 -23.94
N ALA A 31 -11.00 -83.51 -24.14
CA ALA A 31 -10.02 -82.46 -23.95
C ALA A 31 -10.30 -81.29 -24.90
N LYS A 32 -10.56 -81.54 -26.19
CA LYS A 32 -10.99 -80.48 -27.14
C LYS A 32 -12.27 -79.77 -26.72
N ARG A 33 -13.27 -80.50 -26.20
CA ARG A 33 -14.51 -79.87 -25.70
C ARG A 33 -14.30 -79.06 -24.41
N ALA A 34 -13.40 -79.51 -23.53
CA ALA A 34 -13.05 -78.77 -22.32
C ALA A 34 -12.21 -77.53 -22.65
N GLU A 35 -11.34 -77.64 -23.65
CA GLU A 35 -10.57 -76.56 -24.26
C GLU A 35 -11.46 -75.52 -24.91
N ASP A 36 -12.39 -75.93 -25.78
CA ASP A 36 -13.34 -75.02 -26.43
C ASP A 36 -14.18 -74.27 -25.39
N LYS A 37 -14.65 -74.96 -24.33
CA LYS A 37 -15.38 -74.33 -23.22
C LYS A 37 -14.54 -73.31 -22.45
N PHE A 38 -13.28 -73.64 -22.18
CA PHE A 38 -12.36 -72.71 -21.52
C PHE A 38 -12.05 -71.48 -22.39
N LEU A 39 -11.89 -71.67 -23.70
CA LEU A 39 -11.70 -70.58 -24.65
C LEU A 39 -12.93 -69.67 -24.72
N ASP A 40 -14.14 -70.25 -24.73
CA ASP A 40 -15.39 -69.49 -24.72
C ASP A 40 -15.58 -68.71 -23.41
N GLU A 41 -15.23 -69.31 -22.27
CA GLU A 41 -15.27 -68.66 -20.94
C GLU A 41 -14.24 -67.52 -20.85
N LYS A 42 -13.03 -67.75 -21.37
CA LYS A 42 -11.98 -66.71 -21.45
C LYS A 42 -12.43 -65.54 -22.34
N GLU A 43 -13.01 -65.82 -23.51
CA GLU A 43 -13.54 -64.78 -24.40
C GLU A 43 -14.64 -63.95 -23.71
N ALA A 44 -15.51 -64.59 -22.93
CA ALA A 44 -16.54 -63.90 -22.14
C ALA A 44 -15.94 -63.00 -21.04
N ILE A 45 -14.94 -63.49 -20.30
CA ILE A 45 -14.22 -62.71 -19.29
C ILE A 45 -13.50 -61.52 -19.92
N ASP A 46 -12.82 -61.73 -21.05
CA ASP A 46 -12.09 -60.69 -21.79
C ASP A 46 -13.04 -59.61 -22.33
N LYS A 47 -14.24 -59.99 -22.80
CA LYS A 47 -15.30 -59.04 -23.20
C LYS A 47 -15.77 -58.18 -22.03
N ILE A 48 -16.00 -58.79 -20.86
CA ILE A 48 -16.40 -58.06 -19.63
C ILE A 48 -15.29 -57.11 -19.19
N ALA A 49 -14.04 -57.57 -19.18
CA ALA A 49 -12.88 -56.76 -18.83
C ALA A 49 -12.71 -55.57 -19.79
N LYS A 50 -12.92 -55.78 -21.09
CA LYS A 50 -12.92 -54.71 -22.09
C LYS A 50 -14.02 -53.69 -21.81
N GLN A 51 -15.26 -54.12 -21.57
CA GLN A 51 -16.36 -53.22 -21.26
C GLN A 51 -16.08 -52.40 -20.00
N GLN A 52 -15.57 -53.03 -18.94
CA GLN A 52 -15.14 -52.33 -17.72
C GLN A 52 -14.02 -51.32 -17.99
N GLY A 53 -13.09 -51.63 -18.90
CA GLY A 53 -12.05 -50.70 -19.35
C GLY A 53 -12.62 -49.48 -20.06
N ILE A 54 -13.57 -49.68 -20.97
CA ILE A 54 -14.29 -48.61 -21.68
C ILE A 54 -15.05 -47.72 -20.68
N ASP A 55 -15.82 -48.33 -19.76
CA ASP A 55 -16.60 -47.61 -18.75
C ASP A 55 -15.69 -46.79 -17.82
N ARG A 56 -14.54 -47.35 -17.41
CA ARG A 56 -13.51 -46.64 -16.63
C ARG A 56 -12.93 -45.45 -17.40
N LEU A 57 -12.70 -45.60 -18.71
CA LEU A 57 -12.18 -44.53 -19.56
C LEU A 57 -13.18 -43.37 -19.66
N HIS A 58 -14.46 -43.68 -19.89
CA HIS A 58 -15.54 -42.69 -19.90
C HIS A 58 -15.70 -42.01 -18.53
N ALA A 59 -15.68 -42.78 -17.44
CA ALA A 59 -15.76 -42.24 -16.08
C ALA A 59 -14.57 -41.32 -15.77
N SER A 60 -13.34 -41.73 -16.09
CA SER A 60 -12.14 -40.93 -15.88
C SER A 60 -12.17 -39.62 -16.69
N ARG A 61 -12.64 -39.66 -17.95
CA ARG A 61 -12.84 -38.44 -18.74
C ARG A 61 -13.90 -37.54 -18.13
N ALA A 62 -15.03 -38.09 -17.70
CA ALA A 62 -16.11 -37.31 -17.08
C ALA A 62 -15.64 -36.64 -15.78
N GLU A 63 -14.87 -37.33 -14.95
CA GLU A 63 -14.24 -36.76 -13.75
C GLU A 63 -13.27 -35.64 -14.08
N LYS A 64 -12.41 -35.81 -15.10
CA LYS A 64 -11.49 -34.75 -15.57
C LYS A 64 -12.26 -33.50 -16.01
N ILE A 65 -13.33 -33.67 -16.80
CA ILE A 65 -14.19 -32.56 -17.24
C ILE A 65 -14.83 -31.86 -16.03
N ARG A 66 -15.40 -32.61 -15.09
CA ARG A 66 -15.99 -32.04 -13.86
C ARG A 66 -14.98 -31.27 -13.04
N ASN A 67 -13.76 -31.79 -12.90
CA ASN A 67 -12.68 -31.12 -12.17
C ASN A 67 -12.28 -29.81 -12.86
N ILE A 68 -12.16 -29.82 -14.20
CA ILE A 68 -11.88 -28.61 -14.98
C ILE A 68 -13.00 -27.58 -14.83
N ASP A 69 -14.26 -28.00 -14.91
CA ASP A 69 -15.40 -27.11 -14.73
C ASP A 69 -15.46 -26.51 -13.32
N LEU A 70 -15.14 -27.30 -12.30
CA LEU A 70 -15.04 -26.84 -10.92
C LEU A 70 -13.92 -25.81 -10.76
N GLN A 71 -12.73 -26.09 -11.30
CA GLN A 71 -11.60 -25.16 -11.30
C GLN A 71 -11.97 -23.86 -12.01
N LYS A 72 -12.63 -23.93 -13.17
CA LYS A 72 -13.10 -22.76 -13.91
C LYS A 72 -14.07 -21.89 -13.10
N ARG A 73 -15.01 -22.50 -12.38
CA ARG A 73 -15.93 -21.77 -11.48
C ARG A 73 -15.18 -21.11 -10.33
N ASN A 74 -14.25 -21.82 -9.70
CA ASN A 74 -13.45 -21.30 -8.59
C ASN A 74 -12.55 -20.14 -9.04
N SER A 75 -11.89 -20.27 -10.19
CA SER A 75 -11.06 -19.20 -10.78
C SER A 75 -11.88 -17.97 -11.12
N ARG A 76 -13.10 -18.13 -11.68
CA ARG A 76 -14.03 -17.00 -11.92
C ARG A 76 -14.44 -16.32 -10.62
N SER A 77 -14.82 -17.08 -9.60
CA SER A 77 -15.21 -16.53 -8.30
C SER A 77 -14.06 -15.76 -7.64
N SER A 78 -12.85 -16.32 -7.69
CA SER A 78 -11.64 -15.68 -7.18
C SER A 78 -11.29 -14.40 -7.93
N ALA A 79 -11.35 -14.41 -9.27
CA ALA A 79 -11.12 -13.22 -10.10
C ALA A 79 -12.15 -12.11 -9.79
N LEU A 80 -13.44 -12.43 -9.70
CA LEU A 80 -14.48 -11.46 -9.35
C LEU A 80 -14.29 -10.87 -7.95
N PHE A 81 -13.85 -11.69 -6.99
CA PHE A 81 -13.54 -11.21 -5.64
C PHE A 81 -12.34 -10.28 -5.65
N GLN A 82 -11.28 -10.64 -6.39
CA GLN A 82 -10.09 -9.81 -6.56
C GLN A 82 -10.43 -8.47 -7.23
N ASP A 83 -11.28 -8.47 -8.25
CA ASP A 83 -11.75 -7.26 -8.92
C ASP A 83 -12.53 -6.35 -7.98
N LYS A 84 -13.41 -6.92 -7.15
CA LYS A 84 -14.13 -6.17 -6.11
C LYS A 84 -13.18 -5.56 -5.09
N LEU A 85 -12.18 -6.31 -4.64
CA LEU A 85 -11.16 -5.79 -3.72
C LEU A 85 -10.32 -4.68 -4.36
N ASN A 86 -9.89 -4.85 -5.61
CA ASN A 86 -9.15 -3.84 -6.35
C ASN A 86 -9.97 -2.55 -6.51
N LYS A 87 -11.27 -2.68 -6.81
CA LYS A 87 -12.19 -1.54 -6.87
C LYS A 87 -12.34 -0.85 -5.51
N GLN A 88 -12.54 -1.60 -4.42
CA GLN A 88 -12.62 -1.02 -3.07
C GLN A 88 -11.34 -0.28 -2.68
N LYS A 89 -10.16 -0.84 -3.01
CA LYS A 89 -8.86 -0.18 -2.81
C LYS A 89 -8.79 1.14 -3.59
N TYR A 90 -9.19 1.14 -4.85
CA TYR A 90 -9.23 2.34 -5.68
C TYR A 90 -10.18 3.41 -5.10
N ASP A 91 -11.41 3.02 -4.74
CA ASP A 91 -12.39 3.93 -4.13
C ASP A 91 -11.88 4.52 -2.80
N TYR A 92 -11.16 3.72 -2.01
CA TYR A 92 -10.53 4.18 -0.78
C TYR A 92 -9.38 5.15 -1.05
N SER A 93 -8.53 4.86 -2.04
CA SER A 93 -7.47 5.77 -2.48
C SER A 93 -8.02 7.10 -2.99
N LEU A 94 -9.16 7.10 -3.70
CA LEU A 94 -9.86 8.32 -4.11
C LEU A 94 -10.33 9.13 -2.89
N LYS A 95 -10.92 8.48 -1.87
CA LYS A 95 -11.30 9.16 -0.62
C LYS A 95 -10.12 9.77 0.11
N ILE A 96 -8.97 9.09 0.15
CA ILE A 96 -7.73 9.63 0.71
C ILE A 96 -7.32 10.89 -0.06
N ARG A 97 -7.30 10.81 -1.39
CA ARG A 97 -6.97 11.92 -2.28
C ARG A 97 -7.87 13.13 -2.01
N ASP A 98 -9.18 12.94 -2.00
CA ASP A 98 -10.15 14.00 -1.73
C ASP A 98 -10.03 14.58 -0.32
N HIS A 99 -9.66 13.75 0.67
CA HIS A 99 -9.38 14.23 2.01
C HIS A 99 -8.11 15.08 2.04
N GLN A 100 -7.04 14.66 1.36
CA GLN A 100 -5.80 15.44 1.27
C GLN A 100 -6.03 16.78 0.59
N ILE A 101 -6.77 16.81 -0.53
CA ILE A 101 -7.15 18.06 -1.22
C ILE A 101 -7.85 19.00 -0.24
N ARG A 102 -8.92 18.54 0.43
CA ARG A 102 -9.69 19.36 1.36
C ARG A 102 -8.86 19.85 2.55
N GLN A 103 -7.96 19.00 3.08
CA GLN A 103 -7.08 19.40 4.18
C GLN A 103 -6.10 20.47 3.75
N ASN A 104 -5.51 20.33 2.57
CA ASN A 104 -4.56 21.30 2.03
C ASN A 104 -5.25 22.63 1.71
N GLU A 105 -6.46 22.58 1.11
CA GLU A 105 -7.25 23.78 0.83
C GLU A 105 -7.58 24.54 2.13
N ARG A 106 -8.03 23.84 3.17
CA ARG A 106 -8.29 24.45 4.49
C ARG A 106 -7.07 25.12 5.09
N LYS A 107 -5.88 24.55 4.91
CA LYS A 107 -4.62 25.14 5.39
C LYS A 107 -4.29 26.41 4.61
N TYR A 108 -4.46 26.37 3.29
CA TYR A 108 -4.32 27.54 2.43
C TYR A 108 -5.30 28.65 2.81
N GLU A 109 -6.60 28.37 2.88
CA GLU A 109 -7.63 29.33 3.31
C GLU A 109 -7.33 29.95 4.69
N LYS A 110 -6.87 29.13 5.64
CA LYS A 110 -6.46 29.62 6.96
C LYS A 110 -5.25 30.54 6.84
N SER A 111 -4.28 30.20 6.01
CA SER A 111 -3.09 31.00 5.75
C SER A 111 -3.46 32.35 5.11
N GLU A 112 -4.35 32.36 4.12
CA GLU A 112 -4.91 33.58 3.52
C GLU A 112 -5.55 34.49 4.56
N LYS A 113 -6.39 33.91 5.43
CA LYS A 113 -7.07 34.65 6.48
C LYS A 113 -6.08 35.28 7.47
N LEU A 114 -5.06 34.52 7.88
CA LEU A 114 -4.02 35.01 8.77
C LEU A 114 -3.17 36.10 8.12
N TYR A 115 -2.85 35.96 6.84
CA TYR A 115 -2.16 36.97 6.06
C TYR A 115 -2.95 38.28 6.01
N GLY A 116 -4.24 38.21 5.65
CA GLY A 116 -5.12 39.38 5.65
C GLY A 116 -5.21 40.06 7.03
N GLN A 117 -5.31 39.27 8.11
CA GLN A 117 -5.30 39.80 9.48
C GLN A 117 -3.96 40.45 9.86
N ALA A 118 -2.84 39.89 9.41
CA ALA A 118 -1.51 40.44 9.68
C ALA A 118 -1.32 41.80 9.00
N ILE A 119 -1.68 41.94 7.72
CA ILE A 119 -1.62 43.24 7.02
C ILE A 119 -2.48 44.29 7.73
N ASP A 120 -3.72 43.92 8.09
CA ASP A 120 -4.64 44.85 8.75
C ASP A 120 -4.10 45.31 10.11
N LEU A 121 -3.45 44.40 10.85
CA LEU A 121 -2.79 44.71 12.12
C LEU A 121 -1.58 45.62 11.91
N ASN A 122 -0.68 45.26 10.99
CA ASN A 122 0.53 46.04 10.70
C ASN A 122 0.19 47.46 10.27
N ALA A 123 -0.83 47.63 9.41
CA ALA A 123 -1.30 48.95 8.97
C ALA A 123 -1.86 49.79 10.14
N ARG A 124 -2.62 49.17 11.06
CA ARG A 124 -3.14 49.85 12.25
C ARG A 124 -2.03 50.24 13.22
N GLU A 125 -1.05 49.37 13.43
CA GLU A 125 0.12 49.63 14.27
C GLU A 125 0.95 50.78 13.71
N ALA A 126 1.24 50.76 12.41
CA ALA A 126 1.95 51.84 11.73
C ALA A 126 1.19 53.18 11.84
N ALA A 127 -0.12 53.18 11.58
CA ALA A 127 -0.96 54.38 11.72
C ALA A 127 -0.99 54.91 13.15
N SER A 128 -1.07 54.02 14.15
CA SER A 128 -1.04 54.38 15.57
C SER A 128 0.32 54.98 15.97
N ALA A 129 1.42 54.35 15.56
CA ALA A 129 2.78 54.81 15.84
C ALA A 129 3.04 56.19 15.22
N LYS A 130 2.64 56.41 13.96
CA LYS A 130 2.73 57.73 13.31
C LYS A 130 1.95 58.80 14.06
N ARG A 131 0.75 58.49 14.53
CA ARG A 131 -0.06 59.43 15.34
C ARG A 131 0.61 59.76 16.67
N SER A 132 1.24 58.77 17.31
CA SER A 132 2.01 58.99 18.55
C SER A 132 3.18 59.93 18.32
N GLN A 133 3.96 59.71 17.26
CA GLN A 133 5.09 60.56 16.88
C GLN A 133 4.67 62.01 16.57
N MET A 134 3.55 62.19 15.86
CA MET A 134 3.01 63.53 15.61
C MET A 134 2.48 64.22 16.87
N ARG A 135 1.92 63.44 17.82
CA ARG A 135 1.46 63.96 19.11
C ARG A 135 2.65 64.44 19.94
N GLU A 136 3.71 63.64 20.03
CA GLU A 136 4.95 63.97 20.72
C GLU A 136 5.58 65.25 20.15
N LEU A 137 5.60 65.40 18.82
CA LEU A 137 6.04 66.65 18.18
C LEU A 137 5.14 67.83 18.57
N SER A 138 3.81 67.65 18.59
CA SER A 138 2.88 68.71 19.00
C SER A 138 3.05 69.12 20.47
N GLU A 139 3.28 68.16 21.35
CA GLU A 139 3.56 68.39 22.77
C GLU A 139 4.88 69.13 22.95
N THR A 140 5.94 68.72 22.23
CA THR A 140 7.23 69.42 22.21
C THR A 140 7.08 70.88 21.73
N VAL A 141 6.31 71.10 20.66
CA VAL A 141 6.04 72.46 20.14
C VAL A 141 5.32 73.32 21.17
N LYS A 142 4.31 72.76 21.86
CA LYS A 142 3.57 73.46 22.92
C LYS A 142 4.46 73.75 24.13
N GLU A 143 5.27 72.80 24.57
CA GLU A 143 6.20 72.98 25.68
C GLU A 143 7.17 74.14 25.40
N LYS A 144 7.77 74.15 24.20
CA LYS A 144 8.67 75.24 23.78
C LYS A 144 7.94 76.57 23.61
N SER A 145 6.69 76.59 23.14
CA SER A 145 5.93 77.84 23.07
C SER A 145 5.63 78.42 24.47
N PHE A 146 5.24 77.57 25.43
CA PHE A 146 5.04 78.00 26.82
C PHE A 146 6.36 78.45 27.47
N ALA A 147 7.46 77.75 27.21
CA ALA A 147 8.78 78.17 27.69
C ALA A 147 9.18 79.54 27.13
N ASN A 148 8.91 79.80 25.85
CA ASN A 148 9.17 81.09 25.22
C ASN A 148 8.29 82.21 25.81
N GLU A 149 6.99 81.97 26.01
CA GLU A 149 6.07 82.91 26.67
C GLU A 149 6.51 83.26 28.10
N ASN A 150 6.89 82.25 28.89
CA ASN A 150 7.40 82.46 30.24
C ASN A 150 8.68 83.30 30.24
N ARG A 151 9.62 83.04 29.32
CA ARG A 151 10.84 83.84 29.20
C ARG A 151 10.57 85.27 28.75
N ILE A 152 9.58 85.50 27.89
CA ILE A 152 9.16 86.85 27.51
C ILE A 152 8.62 87.59 28.75
N ILE A 153 7.74 86.95 29.53
CA ILE A 153 7.20 87.52 30.78
C ILE A 153 8.32 87.81 31.78
N GLU A 154 9.23 86.86 32.02
CA GLU A 154 10.39 87.05 32.89
C GLU A 154 11.27 88.23 32.42
N SER A 155 11.50 88.36 31.11
CA SER A 155 12.25 89.49 30.55
C SER A 155 11.53 90.82 30.76
N LEU A 156 10.19 90.84 30.70
CA LEU A 156 9.38 92.04 30.96
C LEU A 156 9.43 92.44 32.43
N ILE A 157 9.29 91.48 33.35
CA ILE A 157 9.42 91.70 34.80
C ILE A 157 10.82 92.22 35.11
N ALA A 158 11.86 91.55 34.60
CA ALA A 158 13.25 91.93 34.86
C ALA A 158 13.61 93.30 34.26
N ARG A 159 13.03 93.68 33.10
CA ARG A 159 13.12 95.06 32.58
C ARG A 159 12.40 96.06 33.47
N GLY A 160 11.20 95.72 33.97
CA GLY A 160 10.44 96.55 34.91
C GLY A 160 11.21 96.80 36.19
N GLU A 161 11.76 95.76 36.81
CA GLU A 161 12.62 95.86 37.99
C GLU A 161 13.89 96.66 37.71
N ALA A 162 14.56 96.42 36.57
CA ALA A 162 15.75 97.17 36.19
C ALA A 162 15.44 98.66 35.97
N ARG A 163 14.27 99.00 35.42
CA ARG A 163 13.84 100.40 35.21
C ARG A 163 13.51 101.10 36.53
N VAL A 164 12.93 100.39 37.50
CA VAL A 164 12.65 100.92 38.84
C VAL A 164 13.94 101.09 39.65
N LYS A 165 14.88 100.14 39.58
CA LYS A 165 16.16 100.20 40.30
C LYS A 165 17.20 101.12 39.67
N SER A 166 17.21 101.30 38.34
CA SER A 166 18.21 102.11 37.64
C SER A 166 17.66 103.50 37.29
N GLY A 167 17.82 104.43 38.22
CA GLY A 167 17.65 105.86 37.92
C GLY A 167 18.68 106.32 36.87
N ASN A 168 18.26 106.36 35.60
CA ASN A 168 18.74 107.27 34.55
C ASN A 168 20.11 107.08 33.83
N ALA A 169 20.97 106.08 34.09
CA ALA A 169 22.24 105.97 33.32
C ALA A 169 22.64 104.57 32.76
N ASN A 170 22.32 103.46 33.43
CA ASN A 170 22.78 102.10 33.04
C ASN A 170 21.68 101.16 32.49
N SER A 171 20.45 101.64 32.40
CA SER A 171 19.27 100.88 31.92
C SER A 171 19.47 100.26 30.52
N ASN A 172 20.08 101.00 29.59
CA ASN A 172 20.23 100.55 28.21
C ASN A 172 21.18 99.34 28.05
N LYS A 173 22.26 99.25 28.84
CA LYS A 173 23.18 98.11 28.81
C LYS A 173 22.55 96.84 29.39
N ILE A 174 21.76 96.98 30.46
CA ILE A 174 21.01 95.87 31.07
C ILE A 174 19.96 95.33 30.09
N GLY A 175 19.25 96.23 29.39
CA GLY A 175 18.29 95.86 28.36
C GLY A 175 18.92 95.12 27.17
N GLN A 176 20.11 95.54 26.72
CA GLN A 176 20.85 94.86 25.64
C GLN A 176 21.31 93.46 26.05
N ALA A 177 21.83 93.28 27.27
CA ALA A 177 22.23 91.97 27.78
C ALA A 177 21.04 91.00 27.90
N GLN A 178 19.88 91.48 28.35
CA GLN A 178 18.65 90.68 28.39
C GLN A 178 18.12 90.33 26.99
N LEU A 179 18.18 91.26 26.03
CA LEU A 179 17.83 90.97 24.64
C LEU A 179 18.73 89.91 24.02
N PHE A 180 20.03 89.97 24.29
CA PHE A 180 20.99 88.98 23.82
C PHE A 180 20.73 87.59 24.44
N ALA A 181 20.48 87.53 25.75
CA ALA A 181 20.13 86.28 26.43
C ALA A 181 18.80 85.68 25.92
N LEU A 182 17.79 86.53 25.67
CA LEU A 182 16.54 86.10 25.03
C LEU A 182 16.80 85.54 23.63
N GLY A 183 17.62 86.22 22.82
CA GLY A 183 17.99 85.77 21.47
C GLY A 183 18.70 84.42 21.44
N GLN A 184 19.66 84.19 22.35
CA GLN A 184 20.32 82.89 22.48
C GLN A 184 19.33 81.78 22.86
N ASN A 185 18.47 82.02 23.85
CA ASN A 185 17.48 81.03 24.28
C ASN A 185 16.44 80.72 23.18
N MET A 186 16.01 81.73 22.41
CA MET A 186 15.15 81.54 21.25
C MET A 186 15.82 80.71 20.15
N ALA A 187 17.13 80.91 19.92
CA ALA A 187 17.89 80.13 18.96
C ALA A 187 17.99 78.65 19.39
N VAL A 188 18.27 78.38 20.67
CA VAL A 188 18.33 77.02 21.24
C VAL A 188 16.98 76.30 21.15
N ASP A 189 15.88 77.01 21.43
CA ASP A 189 14.53 76.43 21.29
C ASP A 189 14.19 76.15 19.82
N ALA A 190 14.52 77.07 18.91
CA ALA A 190 14.32 76.87 17.48
C ALA A 190 15.11 75.65 16.98
N GLU A 191 16.39 75.53 17.36
CA GLU A 191 17.22 74.36 17.04
C GLU A 191 16.62 73.06 17.60
N SER A 192 16.14 73.08 18.84
CA SER A 192 15.47 71.93 19.47
C SER A 192 14.21 71.53 18.69
N LEU A 193 13.42 72.49 18.20
CA LEU A 193 12.23 72.24 17.38
C LEU A 193 12.58 71.70 15.99
N PHE A 194 13.64 72.21 15.35
CA PHE A 194 14.13 71.68 14.09
C PHE A 194 14.62 70.24 14.24
N SER A 195 15.41 69.97 15.30
CA SER A 195 15.87 68.62 15.64
C SER A 195 14.70 67.68 15.92
N ALA A 196 13.73 68.10 16.74
CA ALA A 196 12.53 67.31 16.99
C ALA A 196 11.77 66.97 15.70
N LYS A 197 11.60 67.95 14.79
CA LYS A 197 10.94 67.71 13.49
C LYS A 197 11.71 66.73 12.61
N ILE A 198 13.04 66.82 12.54
CA ILE A 198 13.88 65.88 11.80
C ILE A 198 13.75 64.48 12.41
N ASN A 199 13.85 64.37 13.74
CA ASN A 199 13.73 63.10 14.45
C ASN A 199 12.35 62.46 14.23
N THR A 200 11.26 63.23 14.32
CA THR A 200 9.91 62.76 13.99
C THR A 200 9.81 62.31 12.53
N GLY A 201 10.44 63.05 11.60
CA GLY A 201 10.49 62.70 10.19
C GLY A 201 11.19 61.37 9.92
N GLU A 202 12.35 61.15 10.52
CA GLU A 202 13.08 59.86 10.42
C GLU A 202 12.31 58.73 11.12
N ALA A 203 11.76 58.98 12.30
CA ALA A 203 10.95 57.99 13.01
C ALA A 203 9.74 57.53 12.19
N ILE A 204 9.07 58.44 11.46
CA ILE A 204 7.97 58.08 10.56
C ILE A 204 8.45 57.21 9.39
N ARG A 205 9.61 57.53 8.80
CA ARG A 205 10.18 56.70 7.72
C ARG A 205 10.56 55.31 8.21
N ASP A 206 11.11 55.22 9.42
CA ASP A 206 11.44 53.94 10.03
C ASP A 206 10.18 53.12 10.35
N ILE A 207 9.09 53.77 10.78
CA ILE A 207 7.77 53.13 10.91
C ILE A 207 7.30 52.57 9.56
N ASP A 208 7.47 53.32 8.48
CA ASP A 208 7.10 52.86 7.13
C ASP A 208 7.92 51.65 6.67
N ARG A 209 9.24 51.68 6.87
CA ARG A 209 10.11 50.54 6.56
C ARG A 209 9.76 49.31 7.39
N ASN A 210 9.48 49.50 8.68
CA ASN A 210 9.08 48.41 9.57
C ASN A 210 7.74 47.81 9.16
N TRP A 211 6.79 48.64 8.71
CA TRP A 211 5.51 48.19 8.16
C TRP A 211 5.70 47.37 6.89
N GLU A 212 6.46 47.87 5.91
CA GLU A 212 6.76 47.14 4.67
C GLU A 212 7.46 45.80 4.96
N GLN A 213 8.43 45.80 5.88
CA GLN A 213 9.12 44.59 6.30
C GLN A 213 8.16 43.59 6.99
N ALA A 214 7.23 44.08 7.81
CA ALA A 214 6.23 43.24 8.46
C ALA A 214 5.26 42.62 7.44
N ASP A 215 4.88 43.35 6.40
CA ASP A 215 4.02 42.86 5.33
C ASP A 215 4.73 41.80 4.46
N VAL A 216 6.00 42.01 4.12
CA VAL A 216 6.82 41.00 3.43
C VAL A 216 6.97 39.74 4.29
N ASN A 217 7.18 39.89 5.60
CA ASN A 217 7.25 38.76 6.51
C ASN A 217 5.89 38.04 6.65
N ALA A 218 4.78 38.76 6.57
CA ALA A 218 3.45 38.17 6.55
C ALA A 218 3.21 37.36 5.28
N ASP A 219 3.59 37.90 4.11
CA ASP A 219 3.46 37.22 2.82
C ASP A 219 4.37 35.99 2.73
N ALA A 220 5.60 36.06 3.26
CA ALA A 220 6.51 34.92 3.32
C ALA A 220 5.97 33.74 4.17
N ARG A 221 5.04 33.99 5.10
CA ARG A 221 4.36 32.97 5.90
C ARG A 221 3.11 32.43 5.23
N ARG A 222 2.70 33.02 4.11
CA ARG A 222 1.55 32.60 3.33
C ARG A 222 1.86 31.27 2.64
N MET A 223 0.90 30.35 2.69
CA MET A 223 1.03 29.08 2.00
C MET A 223 0.76 29.27 0.50
N LEU A 224 1.51 28.55 -0.32
CA LEU A 224 1.18 28.41 -1.74
C LEU A 224 -0.14 27.66 -1.89
N LYS A 225 -0.89 28.00 -2.94
CA LYS A 225 -2.09 27.26 -3.30
C LYS A 225 -1.71 25.79 -3.54
N PRO A 226 -2.38 24.82 -2.90
CA PRO A 226 -2.01 23.43 -3.04
C PRO A 226 -2.32 22.93 -4.44
N GLU A 227 -1.44 22.08 -4.96
CA GLU A 227 -1.68 21.32 -6.17
C GLU A 227 -2.49 20.05 -5.86
N ASP A 228 -3.22 19.57 -6.86
CA ASP A 228 -3.98 18.34 -6.74
C ASP A 228 -3.03 17.14 -6.67
N PRO A 229 -3.16 16.26 -5.65
CA PRO A 229 -2.42 15.02 -5.59
C PRO A 229 -2.70 14.14 -6.82
N PRO A 230 -1.71 13.33 -7.25
CA PRO A 230 -1.85 12.47 -8.41
C PRO A 230 -3.03 11.51 -8.26
N MET A 231 -3.69 11.21 -9.37
CA MET A 231 -4.81 10.28 -9.39
C MET A 231 -4.31 8.86 -9.11
N PRO A 232 -4.97 8.07 -8.24
CA PRO A 232 -4.62 6.68 -8.06
C PRO A 232 -4.81 5.89 -9.37
N PRO A 233 -4.02 4.83 -9.62
CA PRO A 233 -4.17 4.01 -10.81
C PRO A 233 -5.52 3.29 -10.78
N SER A 234 -6.24 3.29 -11.90
CA SER A 234 -7.50 2.57 -12.03
C SER A 234 -7.30 1.06 -11.88
N PRO A 235 -8.23 0.34 -11.23
CA PRO A 235 -8.11 -1.10 -11.05
C PRO A 235 -8.20 -1.81 -12.41
N LEU A 236 -7.30 -2.77 -12.62
CA LEU A 236 -7.32 -3.64 -13.79
C LEU A 236 -8.20 -4.87 -13.52
N VAL A 237 -8.80 -5.40 -14.57
CA VAL A 237 -9.58 -6.64 -14.52
C VAL A 237 -8.63 -7.82 -14.36
N THR A 238 -8.92 -8.69 -13.39
CA THR A 238 -8.14 -9.90 -13.13
C THR A 238 -8.37 -10.90 -14.25
N GLN A 239 -7.29 -11.39 -14.85
CA GLN A 239 -7.37 -12.39 -15.91
C GLN A 239 -7.85 -13.73 -15.35
N ILE A 240 -8.75 -14.38 -16.07
CA ILE A 240 -9.20 -15.75 -15.77
C ILE A 240 -8.33 -16.69 -16.62
N PRO A 241 -7.73 -17.74 -16.04
CA PRO A 241 -6.94 -18.69 -16.80
C PRO A 241 -7.78 -19.46 -17.81
N ASP A 242 -7.18 -19.76 -18.95
CA ASP A 242 -7.78 -20.64 -19.95
C ASP A 242 -7.62 -22.10 -19.53
N PHE A 243 -8.68 -22.89 -19.72
CA PHE A 243 -8.71 -24.30 -19.38
C PHE A 243 -8.82 -25.15 -20.63
N LEU A 244 -7.93 -26.13 -20.75
CA LEU A 244 -7.96 -27.11 -21.84
C LEU A 244 -8.72 -28.35 -21.41
N TYR A 245 -9.76 -28.72 -22.16
CA TYR A 245 -10.50 -29.97 -21.94
C TYR A 245 -9.76 -31.16 -22.54
N PRO A 246 -9.90 -32.37 -21.96
CA PRO A 246 -9.35 -33.57 -22.57
C PRO A 246 -10.01 -33.80 -23.94
N PRO A 247 -9.25 -34.34 -24.92
CA PRO A 247 -9.79 -34.66 -26.23
C PRO A 247 -10.96 -35.65 -26.14
N GLU A 248 -11.73 -35.75 -27.22
CA GLU A 248 -12.81 -36.73 -27.33
C GLU A 248 -12.26 -38.16 -27.44
N LEU A 249 -13.01 -39.13 -26.92
CA LEU A 249 -12.61 -40.53 -26.97
C LEU A 249 -12.97 -41.09 -28.35
N GLU A 250 -11.96 -41.26 -29.20
CA GLU A 250 -12.06 -41.96 -30.47
C GLU A 250 -11.88 -43.48 -30.33
N GLU A 251 -12.26 -44.24 -31.37
CA GLU A 251 -12.26 -45.71 -31.36
C GLU A 251 -10.89 -46.34 -31.02
N PHE A 252 -9.79 -45.67 -31.41
CA PHE A 252 -8.45 -46.16 -31.14
C PHE A 252 -8.08 -46.17 -29.65
N HIS A 253 -8.80 -45.42 -28.80
CA HIS A 253 -8.55 -45.39 -27.35
C HIS A 253 -9.07 -46.63 -26.62
N PHE A 254 -9.94 -47.43 -27.24
CA PHE A 254 -10.57 -48.61 -26.61
C PHE A 254 -9.82 -49.93 -26.85
N GLY A 255 -8.71 -49.89 -27.57
CA GLY A 255 -7.88 -51.05 -27.88
C GLY A 255 -8.52 -52.03 -28.88
N PRO A 256 -7.77 -53.05 -29.33
CA PRO A 256 -8.24 -54.00 -30.33
C PRO A 256 -9.47 -54.79 -29.86
N PRO A 257 -10.29 -55.34 -30.77
CA PRO A 257 -11.38 -56.25 -30.41
C PRO A 257 -10.83 -57.53 -29.74
N VAL A 258 -11.60 -58.11 -28.83
CA VAL A 258 -11.27 -59.41 -28.22
C VAL A 258 -11.32 -60.46 -29.33
N LEU A 259 -10.18 -61.11 -29.59
CA LEU A 259 -10.07 -62.18 -30.58
C LEU A 259 -10.21 -63.54 -29.89
N ARG A 260 -11.00 -64.44 -30.47
CA ARG A 260 -11.02 -65.84 -30.05
C ARG A 260 -9.65 -66.44 -30.31
N GLY A 261 -8.93 -66.78 -29.25
CA GLY A 261 -7.62 -67.41 -29.38
C GLY A 261 -7.72 -68.75 -30.10
N HIS A 262 -6.80 -69.03 -31.02
CA HIS A 262 -6.51 -70.39 -31.45
C HIS A 262 -5.39 -70.92 -30.56
N ASN A 263 -5.67 -71.92 -29.73
CA ASN A 263 -4.62 -72.59 -28.97
C ASN A 263 -3.68 -73.33 -29.94
N SER A 264 -2.47 -72.82 -30.12
CA SER A 264 -1.36 -73.60 -30.67
C SER A 264 -0.59 -74.36 -29.57
N VAL A 265 -1.01 -74.23 -28.31
CA VAL A 265 -0.35 -74.87 -27.16
C VAL A 265 -1.38 -75.63 -26.33
N GLN A 266 -1.09 -76.92 -26.13
CA GLN A 266 -1.84 -77.92 -25.37
C GLN A 266 -2.36 -77.34 -24.06
N VAL A 267 -3.69 -77.31 -23.87
CA VAL A 267 -4.30 -76.82 -22.62
C VAL A 267 -3.76 -77.62 -21.45
N PRO A 268 -3.18 -76.98 -20.42
CA PRO A 268 -2.92 -77.65 -19.15
C PRO A 268 -4.28 -78.07 -18.59
N SER A 269 -4.46 -79.36 -18.34
CA SER A 269 -5.65 -79.82 -17.61
C SER A 269 -5.68 -79.13 -16.25
N TRP A 270 -6.87 -78.69 -15.82
CA TRP A 270 -7.09 -78.03 -14.52
C TRP A 270 -6.50 -78.80 -13.33
N GLY A 271 -6.25 -80.12 -13.46
CA GLY A 271 -5.57 -80.93 -12.45
C GLY A 271 -4.12 -80.52 -12.16
N SER A 272 -3.43 -79.84 -13.08
CA SER A 272 -2.04 -79.39 -12.89
C SER A 272 -1.91 -78.02 -12.21
N ILE A 273 -2.95 -77.19 -12.25
CA ILE A 273 -2.96 -75.86 -11.61
C ILE A 273 -3.25 -76.01 -10.11
N PHE A 274 -4.22 -76.84 -9.71
CA PHE A 274 -4.51 -77.07 -8.29
C PHE A 274 -3.33 -77.67 -7.51
N ALA A 275 -2.50 -78.50 -8.15
CA ALA A 275 -1.32 -79.08 -7.52
C ALA A 275 -0.24 -78.01 -7.20
N ASN A 276 -0.09 -76.98 -8.04
CA ASN A 276 0.91 -75.94 -7.85
C ASN A 276 0.42 -74.78 -6.95
N THR A 277 -0.88 -74.47 -6.93
CA THR A 277 -1.42 -73.46 -6.01
C THR A 277 -1.41 -73.95 -4.56
N ALA A 278 -1.61 -75.25 -4.32
CA ALA A 278 -1.53 -75.85 -2.99
C ALA A 278 -0.09 -75.85 -2.43
N ALA A 279 0.93 -76.12 -3.26
CA ALA A 279 2.33 -76.05 -2.83
C ALA A 279 2.79 -74.62 -2.50
N SER A 280 2.28 -73.63 -3.24
CA SER A 280 2.63 -72.21 -3.05
C SER A 280 1.97 -71.60 -1.81
N ALA A 281 0.71 -71.96 -1.53
CA ALA A 281 -0.01 -71.49 -0.35
C ALA A 281 0.57 -72.04 0.96
N VAL A 282 1.05 -73.29 0.96
CA VAL A 282 1.70 -73.92 2.13
C VAL A 282 3.08 -73.30 2.41
N SER A 283 3.83 -72.87 1.38
CA SER A 283 5.12 -72.19 1.56
C SER A 283 4.98 -70.75 2.11
N MET A 284 3.89 -70.03 1.76
CA MET A 284 3.66 -68.67 2.30
C MET A 284 3.09 -68.67 3.72
N TYR A 285 2.33 -69.70 4.11
CA TYR A 285 1.81 -69.81 5.48
C TYR A 285 2.88 -70.23 6.50
N ALA A 286 3.91 -70.99 6.08
CA ALA A 286 4.98 -71.45 6.98
C ALA A 286 6.01 -70.36 7.34
N ASN A 287 6.20 -69.33 6.51
CA ASN A 287 7.22 -68.30 6.70
C ASN A 287 6.73 -67.03 7.44
N ASN A 288 5.44 -66.90 7.74
CA ASN A 288 4.87 -65.68 8.37
C ASN A 288 4.60 -65.79 9.88
N TYR A 289 5.04 -66.88 10.55
CA TYR A 289 4.74 -67.13 11.97
C TYR A 289 5.91 -66.96 12.96
N GLN A 290 7.06 -66.41 12.52
CA GLN A 290 8.18 -66.06 13.41
C GLN A 290 8.63 -64.61 13.16
N GLY A 291 8.25 -63.69 14.05
CA GLY A 291 8.69 -62.29 13.96
C GLY A 291 7.93 -61.35 14.89
N THR A 292 8.03 -61.59 16.18
CA THR A 292 7.39 -60.83 17.27
C THR A 292 7.96 -59.40 17.40
N SER A 293 7.05 -58.49 17.72
CA SER A 293 7.13 -57.04 17.98
C SER A 293 8.27 -56.55 18.89
N THR A 294 8.82 -55.37 18.57
CA THR A 294 9.14 -54.30 19.54
C THR A 294 9.36 -52.98 18.80
N GLN A 295 8.50 -51.98 19.00
CA GLN A 295 8.92 -50.59 18.86
C GLN A 295 8.09 -49.64 19.73
N THR A 296 8.85 -48.77 20.38
CA THR A 296 8.60 -48.01 21.60
C THR A 296 7.91 -46.69 21.28
N TYR A 297 6.85 -46.35 22.01
CA TYR A 297 6.25 -45.01 21.97
C TYR A 297 7.09 -44.02 22.80
N GLY A 298 7.57 -42.96 22.16
CA GLY A 298 8.16 -41.79 22.83
C GLY A 298 7.16 -40.63 22.90
N PRO A 299 7.10 -39.87 24.02
CA PRO A 299 6.13 -38.79 24.19
C PRO A 299 6.59 -37.50 23.49
N GLN A 300 5.67 -36.83 22.79
CA GLN A 300 5.86 -35.45 22.35
C GLN A 300 5.45 -34.51 23.50
N GLY A 301 6.42 -33.76 24.00
CA GLY A 301 6.23 -32.58 24.85
C GLY A 301 6.24 -31.28 24.01
N PRO A 302 5.88 -30.15 24.63
CA PRO A 302 5.08 -29.04 24.09
C PRO A 302 5.70 -28.22 22.95
#